data_AF-A0A6G3X2R6-F1
#
_entry.id   AF-A0A6G3X2R6-F1
#
_cell.length_a   1.000
_cell.length_b   1.000
_cell.length_c   1.000
_cell.angle_alpha   90.00
_cell.angle_beta   90.00
_cell.angle_gamma   90.00
#
_symmetry.space_group_name_H-M   'P 1'
#
loop_
_entity.id
_entity.type
_entity.pdbx_description
1 polymer ?
#
loop_
_entity_poly.entity_id
_entity_poly.type
_entity_poly.pdbx_seq_one_letter_code
_entity_poly.pdbx_strand_id
1 'polypeptide(L)'
;MSARLRGIARGTEAVVEAGKYRNAAGQDVSIERAVTAALSGTRLYGPDPVPVAALDTDRTPHIEVTGESSLAAARRMTGEASGRVAVLNYASARNPGGGYLNGAQAQEE
;
A
#
# COMPACT_ATOMS: atom_id res chain seq x y z
N MET A 1 -18.99 -4.30 11.96
CA MET A 1 -18.48 -4.75 10.64
C MET A 1 -19.33 -4.15 9.52
N SER A 2 -18.76 -3.28 8.69
CA SER A 2 -19.49 -2.47 7.70
C SER A 2 -19.78 -3.23 6.39
N ALA A 3 -21.04 -3.27 5.96
CA ALA A 3 -21.43 -3.88 4.68
C ALA A 3 -20.82 -3.14 3.47
N ARG A 4 -20.70 -1.82 3.57
CA ARG A 4 -20.05 -0.99 2.55
C ARG A 4 -18.57 -1.35 2.40
N LEU A 5 -17.84 -1.47 3.51
CA LEU A 5 -16.40 -1.80 3.47
C LEU A 5 -16.18 -3.21 2.89
N ARG A 6 -17.03 -4.18 3.22
CA ARG A 6 -17.00 -5.51 2.58
C ARG A 6 -17.20 -5.45 1.08
N GLY A 7 -18.12 -4.61 0.61
CA GLY A 7 -18.37 -4.41 -0.81
C GLY A 7 -17.14 -3.83 -1.53
N ILE A 8 -16.48 -2.85 -0.91
CA ILE A 8 -15.23 -2.26 -1.43
C ILE A 8 -14.13 -3.31 -1.47
N ALA A 9 -13.91 -4.05 -0.37
CA ALA A 9 -12.89 -5.10 -0.28
C ALA A 9 -13.03 -6.15 -1.39
N ARG A 10 -14.25 -6.68 -1.60
CA ARG A 10 -14.52 -7.63 -2.68
C ARG A 10 -14.33 -7.03 -4.07
N GLY A 11 -14.69 -5.76 -4.25
CA GLY A 11 -14.43 -5.02 -5.48
C GLY A 11 -12.93 -4.91 -5.77
N THR A 12 -12.13 -4.64 -4.74
CA THR A 12 -10.67 -4.59 -4.85
C THR A 12 -10.08 -5.95 -5.25
N GLU A 13 -10.52 -7.06 -4.64
CA GLU A 13 -10.08 -8.40 -5.03
C GLU A 13 -10.40 -8.71 -6.50
N ALA A 14 -11.62 -8.41 -6.94
CA ALA A 14 -12.02 -8.62 -8.33
C ALA A 14 -11.18 -7.78 -9.32
N VAL A 15 -10.80 -6.56 -8.93
CA VAL A 15 -9.91 -5.69 -9.73
C VAL A 15 -8.49 -6.27 -9.81
N VAL A 16 -7.96 -6.77 -8.70
CA VAL A 16 -6.63 -7.39 -8.66
C VAL A 16 -6.60 -8.68 -9.48
N GLU A 17 -7.62 -9.53 -9.34
CA GLU A 17 -7.78 -10.76 -10.11
C GLU A 17 -7.92 -10.48 -11.62
N ALA A 18 -8.71 -9.47 -12.00
CA ALA A 18 -8.86 -9.07 -13.39
C ALA A 18 -7.64 -8.31 -13.97
N GLY A 19 -6.71 -7.85 -13.11
CA GLY A 19 -5.55 -7.05 -13.51
C GLY A 19 -5.89 -5.65 -14.04
N LYS A 20 -7.14 -5.19 -13.87
CA LYS A 20 -7.61 -3.88 -14.35
C LYS A 20 -8.89 -3.42 -13.66
N TYR A 21 -9.17 -2.12 -13.73
CA TYR A 21 -10.45 -1.52 -13.31
C TYR A 21 -10.90 -0.43 -14.27
N ARG A 22 -12.18 -0.03 -14.18
CA ARG A 22 -12.71 1.12 -14.90
C ARG A 22 -12.73 2.34 -14.00
N ASN A 23 -12.07 3.43 -14.39
CA ASN A 23 -12.04 4.66 -13.60
C ASN A 23 -13.34 5.47 -13.73
N ALA A 24 -13.46 6.57 -12.98
CA ALA A 24 -14.64 7.43 -13.01
C ALA A 24 -14.91 8.10 -14.37
N ALA A 25 -13.88 8.26 -15.21
CA ALA A 25 -14.01 8.75 -16.59
C ALA A 25 -14.42 7.64 -17.57
N GLY A 26 -14.67 6.43 -17.08
CA GLY A 26 -15.06 5.29 -17.89
C GLY A 26 -13.92 4.67 -18.70
N GLN A 27 -12.66 4.90 -18.32
CA GLN A 27 -11.49 4.35 -19.00
C GLN A 27 -11.03 3.06 -18.30
N ASP A 28 -10.60 2.08 -19.09
CA ASP A 28 -9.93 0.89 -18.57
C ASP A 28 -8.49 1.23 -18.14
N VAL A 29 -8.17 0.99 -16.88
CA VAL A 29 -6.85 1.18 -16.29
C VAL A 29 -6.28 -0.19 -15.94
N SER A 30 -5.22 -0.60 -16.65
CA SER A 30 -4.50 -1.83 -16.35
C SER A 30 -3.56 -1.63 -15.15
N ILE A 31 -3.60 -2.56 -14.20
CA ILE A 31 -2.69 -2.65 -13.05
C ILE A 31 -1.84 -3.92 -13.08
N GLU A 32 -2.09 -4.83 -14.04
CA GLU A 32 -1.45 -6.14 -14.16
C GLU A 32 0.07 -6.07 -14.00
N ARG A 33 0.76 -5.25 -14.81
CA ARG A 33 2.23 -5.10 -14.71
C ARG A 33 2.69 -4.65 -13.32
N ALA A 34 1.97 -3.73 -12.69
CA ALA A 34 2.33 -3.22 -11.38
C ALA A 34 2.13 -4.29 -10.29
N VAL A 35 1.04 -5.04 -10.36
CA VAL A 35 0.75 -6.16 -9.46
C VAL A 35 1.78 -7.29 -9.64
N THR A 36 2.08 -7.69 -10.86
CA THR A 36 3.11 -8.73 -11.14
C THR A 36 4.49 -8.31 -10.65
N ALA A 37 4.87 -7.04 -10.86
CA ALA A 37 6.13 -6.50 -10.35
C ALA A 37 6.17 -6.48 -8.82
N ALA A 38 5.07 -6.11 -8.16
CA ALA A 38 4.97 -6.14 -6.70
C ALA A 38 5.10 -7.57 -6.15
N LEU A 39 4.34 -8.52 -6.71
CA LEU A 39 4.38 -9.94 -6.30
C LEU A 39 5.77 -10.56 -6.46
N SER A 40 6.40 -10.36 -7.62
CA SER A 40 7.76 -10.88 -7.89
C SER A 40 8.84 -10.17 -7.06
N GLY A 41 8.58 -8.93 -6.64
CA GLY A 41 9.46 -8.12 -5.81
C GLY A 41 9.32 -8.38 -4.30
N THR A 42 8.25 -9.04 -3.84
CA THR A 42 8.02 -9.32 -2.42
C THR A 42 9.15 -10.17 -1.83
N ARG A 43 9.64 -9.77 -0.65
CA ARG A 43 10.69 -10.47 0.10
C ARG A 43 10.23 -10.65 1.55
N LEU A 44 10.55 -11.81 2.13
CA LEU A 44 10.38 -12.10 3.55
C LEU A 44 11.73 -11.94 4.24
N TYR A 45 11.77 -11.10 5.26
CA TYR A 45 12.92 -10.99 6.16
C TYR A 45 12.55 -11.64 7.49
N GLY A 46 13.46 -12.47 8.02
CA GLY A 46 13.30 -13.14 9.31
C GLY A 46 13.47 -12.17 10.48
N PRO A 47 13.55 -12.70 11.72
CA PRO A 47 13.74 -11.87 12.93
C PRO A 47 15.14 -11.26 13.03
N ASP A 48 16.10 -11.73 12.23
CA ASP A 48 17.44 -11.17 12.18
C ASP A 48 17.44 -9.75 11.58
N PRO A 49 18.43 -8.91 11.90
CA PRO A 49 18.55 -7.59 11.33
C PRO A 49 18.52 -7.62 9.80
N VAL A 50 17.69 -6.76 9.20
CA VAL A 50 17.65 -6.60 7.75
C VAL A 50 18.94 -5.93 7.30
N PRO A 51 19.72 -6.54 6.39
CA PRO A 51 20.91 -5.89 5.85
C PRO A 51 20.50 -4.63 5.10
N VAL A 52 20.99 -3.48 5.55
CA VAL A 52 20.82 -2.20 4.88
C VAL A 52 22.14 -1.79 4.24
N ALA A 53 22.08 -1.17 3.07
CA ALA A 53 23.25 -0.53 2.47
C ALA A 53 23.79 0.54 3.43
N ALA A 54 25.07 0.90 3.26
CA ALA A 54 25.66 2.01 4.02
C ALA A 54 24.76 3.24 3.91
N LEU A 55 24.34 3.78 5.06
CA LEU A 55 23.45 4.92 5.11
C LEU A 55 24.22 6.16 4.67
N ASP A 56 23.64 6.92 3.74
CA ASP A 56 24.15 8.25 3.41
C ASP A 56 24.05 9.15 4.66
N THR A 57 25.13 9.86 4.99
CA THR A 57 25.24 10.70 6.20
C THR A 57 25.16 12.20 5.89
N ASP A 58 25.11 12.57 4.63
CA ASP A 58 25.12 13.95 4.12
C ASP A 58 23.72 14.54 3.91
N ARG A 59 22.66 13.79 4.22
CA ARG A 59 21.27 14.24 4.08
C ARG A 59 20.71 14.72 5.41
N THR A 60 20.05 15.87 5.39
CA THR A 60 19.21 16.33 6.52
C THR A 60 17.77 15.85 6.31
N PRO A 61 17.21 15.02 7.20
CA PRO A 61 15.83 14.57 7.06
C PRO A 61 14.84 15.70 7.34
N HIS A 62 13.79 15.80 6.53
CA HIS A 62 12.61 16.60 6.83
C HIS A 62 11.58 15.73 7.54
N ILE A 63 11.10 16.16 8.70
CA ILE A 63 10.16 15.40 9.53
C ILE A 63 8.89 16.22 9.69
N GLU A 64 7.75 15.64 9.29
CA GLU A 64 6.43 16.24 9.42
C GLU A 64 5.51 15.31 10.22
N VAL A 65 4.61 15.89 11.02
CA VAL A 65 3.51 15.17 11.67
C VAL A 65 2.21 15.81 11.19
N THR A 66 1.35 15.02 10.55
CA THR A 66 0.11 15.50 9.95
C THR A 66 -1.07 14.64 10.40
N GLY A 67 -2.30 15.14 10.17
CA GLY A 67 -3.54 14.36 10.38
C GLY A 67 -3.94 13.49 9.17
N GLU A 68 -3.02 13.27 8.22
CA GLU A 68 -3.30 12.52 6.99
C GLU A 68 -3.40 11.01 7.25
N SER A 69 -4.14 10.29 6.39
CA SER A 69 -3.97 8.84 6.30
C SER A 69 -2.67 8.49 5.59
N SER A 70 -2.15 7.27 5.81
CA SER A 70 -0.90 6.81 5.19
C SER A 70 -0.89 6.95 3.67
N LEU A 71 -2.00 6.60 2.99
CA LEU A 71 -2.11 6.72 1.53
C LEU A 71 -2.31 8.15 1.04
N ALA A 72 -2.89 9.05 1.85
CA ALA A 72 -2.98 10.47 1.51
C ALA A 72 -1.59 11.12 1.52
N ALA A 73 -0.81 10.88 2.58
CA ALA A 73 0.58 11.34 2.66
C ALA A 73 1.44 10.76 1.52
N ALA A 74 1.34 9.45 1.25
CA ALA A 74 2.08 8.83 0.15
C ALA A 74 1.73 9.42 -1.22
N ARG A 75 0.44 9.69 -1.47
CA ARG A 75 -0.02 10.35 -2.71
C ARG A 75 0.50 11.77 -2.85
N ARG A 76 0.58 12.53 -1.75
CA ARG A 76 1.19 13.86 -1.74
C ARG A 76 2.69 13.78 -2.04
N MET A 77 3.43 12.96 -1.29
CA MET A 77 4.89 12.82 -1.40
C MET A 77 5.34 12.32 -2.78
N THR A 78 4.58 11.42 -3.40
CA THR A 78 4.85 10.97 -4.78
C THR A 78 4.68 12.07 -5.83
N GLY A 79 3.96 13.15 -5.52
CA GLY A 79 3.85 14.32 -6.38
C GLY A 79 4.91 15.39 -6.12
N GLU A 80 5.56 15.38 -4.95
CA GLU A 80 6.54 16.40 -4.52
C GLU A 80 7.97 16.09 -5.01
N ALA A 81 8.35 14.81 -5.10
CA ALA A 81 9.70 14.42 -5.48
C ALA A 81 9.73 13.15 -6.34
N SER A 82 10.74 13.06 -7.21
CA SER A 82 11.05 11.84 -7.94
C SER A 82 11.65 10.81 -7.00
N GLY A 83 10.98 9.68 -6.80
CA GLY A 83 11.46 8.60 -5.95
C GLY A 83 10.38 7.59 -5.60
N ARG A 84 10.78 6.50 -4.95
CA ARG A 84 9.83 5.55 -4.37
C ARG A 84 9.53 5.96 -2.94
N VAL A 85 8.26 6.11 -2.61
CA VAL A 85 7.79 6.32 -1.24
C VAL A 85 7.55 4.96 -0.59
N ALA A 86 8.11 4.75 0.61
CA ALA A 86 7.83 3.60 1.44
C ALA A 86 6.74 3.96 2.47
N VAL A 87 5.80 3.04 2.70
CA VAL A 87 4.73 3.21 3.68
C VAL A 87 4.78 2.02 4.64
N LEU A 88 4.80 2.29 5.94
CA LEU A 88 4.69 1.25 6.96
C LEU A 88 3.21 0.80 7.06
N ASN A 89 2.97 -0.50 6.84
CA ASN A 89 1.69 -1.14 7.15
C ASN A 89 1.67 -1.54 8.63
N TYR A 90 0.60 -1.22 9.36
CA TYR A 90 0.37 -1.65 10.74
C TYR A 90 -0.22 -3.07 10.76
N ALA A 91 0.59 -3.99 10.25
CA ALA A 91 0.14 -5.31 9.81
C ALA A 91 -0.31 -6.23 10.95
N SER A 92 -1.36 -6.99 10.67
CA SER A 92 -1.80 -8.14 11.44
C SER A 92 -0.76 -9.26 11.35
N ALA A 93 -0.35 -9.78 12.51
CA ALA A 93 0.58 -10.90 12.58
C ALA A 93 -0.04 -12.24 12.12
N ARG A 94 -1.35 -12.31 11.86
CA ARG A 94 -2.07 -13.57 11.61
C ARG A 94 -2.80 -13.62 10.28
N ASN A 95 -3.29 -12.49 9.79
CA ASN A 95 -4.18 -12.42 8.64
C ASN A 95 -3.66 -11.35 7.67
N PRO A 96 -3.24 -11.68 6.44
CA PRO A 96 -2.86 -10.69 5.45
C PRO A 96 -4.01 -9.72 5.16
N GLY A 97 -3.77 -8.42 5.31
CA GLY A 97 -4.84 -7.41 5.16
C GLY A 97 -5.82 -7.39 6.35
N GLY A 98 -5.45 -7.96 7.50
CA GLY A 98 -6.24 -7.89 8.72
C GLY A 98 -7.66 -8.42 8.53
N GLY A 99 -8.65 -7.60 8.92
CA GLY A 99 -10.08 -7.90 8.79
C GLY A 99 -10.75 -7.33 7.54
N TYR A 100 -10.00 -6.93 6.50
CA TYR A 100 -10.54 -6.07 5.43
C TYR A 100 -11.75 -6.68 4.70
N LEU A 101 -11.72 -7.98 4.39
CA LEU A 101 -12.84 -8.70 3.76
C LEU A 101 -14.10 -8.77 4.61
N ASN A 102 -13.96 -8.63 5.93
CA ASN A 102 -15.07 -8.64 6.86
C ASN A 102 -15.62 -7.22 7.12
N GLY A 103 -14.96 -6.19 6.59
CA GLY A 103 -15.33 -4.79 6.73
C GLY A 103 -14.93 -4.24 8.10
N ALA A 104 -13.76 -4.66 8.59
CA ALA A 104 -13.05 -3.98 9.67
C ALA A 104 -12.50 -2.63 9.17
N GLN A 105 -12.09 -1.79 10.11
CA GLN A 105 -11.59 -0.45 9.81
C GLN A 105 -10.42 -0.16 10.75
N ALA A 106 -9.21 -0.35 10.26
CA ALA A 106 -7.98 0.21 10.80
C ALA A 106 -7.10 0.67 9.62
N GLN A 107 -5.80 0.85 9.84
CA GLN A 107 -4.89 1.35 8.79
C GLN A 107 -4.51 0.26 7.77
N GLU A 108 -4.49 -1.01 8.18
CA GLU A 108 -4.18 -2.12 7.29
C GLU A 108 -5.32 -2.45 6.32
N GLU A 109 -6.59 -2.32 6.77
CA GLU A 109 -7.80 -2.60 5.99
C GLU A 109 -8.19 -1.53 4.96
#